data_AF-A0A656GL54-F1
#
_entry.id   AF-A0A656GL54-F1
#
_cell.length_a   1.000
_cell.length_b   1.000
_cell.length_c   1.000
_cell.angle_alpha   90.00
_cell.angle_beta   90.00
_cell.angle_gamma   90.00
#
_symmetry.space_group_name_H-M   'P 1'
#
loop_
_entity.id
_entity.type
_entity.pdbx_description
1 polymer ?
#
loop_
_entity_poly.entity_id
_entity_poly.type
_entity_poly.pdbx_seq_one_letter_code
_entity_poly.pdbx_strand_id
1 'polypeptide(L)' 'KRPHYVFQDGKYYLFTISHKFTYADGVTGPDGVYGFVGEHLFGPYRPMNASGLVLGNPPAQPFQTYSHCVM' A
#
# COMPACT_ATOMS: atom_id res chain seq x y z
N LYS A 1 2.18 -5.69 -5.66
CA LYS A 1 3.29 -6.69 -5.67
C LYS A 1 3.81 -6.86 -4.25
N ARG A 2 4.58 -7.92 -3.94
CA ARG A 2 5.14 -8.22 -2.60
C ARG A 2 4.13 -8.06 -1.44
N PRO A 3 2.97 -8.75 -1.49
CA PRO A 3 2.03 -8.70 -0.39
C PRO A 3 2.66 -9.32 0.85
N HIS A 4 2.45 -8.69 2.00
CA HIS A 4 2.84 -9.24 3.30
C HIS A 4 1.92 -8.70 4.39
N TYR A 5 1.78 -9.48 5.46
CA TYR A 5 0.99 -9.11 6.63
C TYR A 5 1.89 -8.57 7.74
N VAL A 6 1.43 -7.50 8.37
CA VAL A 6 1.90 -7.07 9.69
C VAL A 6 0.73 -7.18 10.65
N PHE A 7 0.98 -7.73 11.84
CA PHE A 7 -0.02 -7.89 12.88
C PHE A 7 0.24 -6.88 13.98
N GLN A 8 -0.72 -5.99 14.22
CA GLN A 8 -0.58 -4.94 15.21
C GLN A 8 -1.94 -4.60 15.81
N ASP A 9 -1.99 -4.40 17.12
CA ASP A 9 -3.20 -4.04 17.86
C ASP A 9 -4.40 -4.97 17.60
N GLY A 10 -4.14 -6.27 17.46
CA GLY A 10 -5.14 -7.29 17.17
C GLY A 10 -5.73 -7.23 15.74
N LYS A 11 -5.11 -6.46 14.84
CA LYS A 11 -5.56 -6.26 13.45
C LYS A 11 -4.57 -6.82 12.45
N TYR A 12 -5.10 -7.10 11.26
CA TYR A 12 -4.36 -7.57 10.08
C TYR A 12 -4.11 -6.39 9.16
N TYR A 13 -2.84 -6.00 9.00
CA TYR A 13 -2.42 -5.00 8.02
C TYR A 13 -1.82 -5.70 6.81
N LEU A 14 -2.52 -5.63 5.68
CA LEU A 14 -2.02 -6.10 4.39
C LEU A 14 -1.28 -4.95 3.71
N PHE A 15 0.04 -5.07 3.58
CA PHE A 15 0.86 -4.16 2.80
C PHE A 15 1.22 -4.76 1.45
N THR A 16 1.22 -3.94 0.42
CA THR A 16 1.60 -4.28 -0.95
C THR A 16 2.20 -3.05 -1.62
N ILE A 17 3.03 -3.23 -2.64
CA ILE A 17 3.61 -2.12 -3.41
C ILE A 17 3.00 -2.03 -4.80
N SER A 18 2.93 -0.84 -5.37
CA SER A 18 2.47 -0.63 -6.75
C SER A 18 3.27 0.45 -7.45
N HIS A 19 3.15 0.50 -8.78
CA HIS A 19 3.72 1.56 -9.60
C HIS A 19 2.61 2.51 -10.09
N LYS A 20 2.97 3.77 -10.32
CA LYS A 20 2.11 4.76 -10.95
C LYS A 20 1.60 4.30 -12.33
N PHE A 21 2.47 3.72 -13.16
CA PHE A 21 2.13 3.29 -14.51
C PHE A 21 1.27 2.02 -14.57
N THR A 22 1.02 1.36 -13.42
CA THR A 22 0.17 0.16 -13.35
C THR A 22 -1.27 0.47 -12.91
N TYR A 23 -1.60 1.73 -12.66
CA TYR A 23 -2.97 2.14 -12.42
C TYR A 23 -3.84 2.02 -13.68
N ALA A 24 -5.12 1.73 -13.48
CA ALA A 24 -6.12 1.78 -14.53
C ALA A 24 -6.41 3.24 -14.95
N ASP A 25 -6.99 3.41 -16.13
CA ASP A 25 -7.40 4.71 -16.65
C ASP A 25 -8.35 5.44 -15.67
N GLY A 26 -8.14 6.75 -15.51
CA GLY A 26 -8.94 7.60 -14.62
C GLY A 26 -8.55 7.52 -13.13
N VAL A 27 -7.59 6.67 -12.75
CA VAL A 27 -7.06 6.57 -11.39
C VAL A 27 -5.57 6.85 -11.39
N THR A 28 -5.07 7.51 -10.34
CA THR A 28 -3.64 7.79 -10.22
C THR A 28 -3.14 7.68 -8.78
N GLY A 29 -1.84 7.44 -8.63
CA GLY A 29 -1.15 7.33 -7.35
C GLY A 29 0.36 7.25 -7.56
N PRO A 30 1.18 7.51 -6.54
CA PRO A 30 2.63 7.40 -6.63
C PRO A 30 3.11 5.94 -6.64
N ASP A 31 4.34 5.72 -7.09
CA ASP A 31 5.08 4.51 -6.72
C ASP A 31 5.25 4.49 -5.19
N GLY A 32 4.99 3.35 -4.55
CA GLY A 32 5.04 3.29 -3.09
C GLY A 32 4.38 2.09 -2.46
N VAL A 33 4.18 2.21 -1.14
CA VAL A 33 3.49 1.25 -0.28
C VAL A 33 2.02 1.62 -0.19
N TYR A 34 1.18 0.63 -0.42
CA TYR A 34 -0.25 0.67 -0.21
C TYR A 34 -0.63 -0.32 0.89
N GLY A 35 -1.62 0.05 1.70
CA GLY A 35 -1.99 -0.68 2.91
C GLY A 35 -3.49 -0.75 3.12
N PHE A 36 -3.91 -1.88 3.68
CA PHE A 36 -5.30 -2.17 4.01
C PHE A 36 -5.35 -2.82 5.40
N VAL A 37 -6.35 -2.46 6.20
CA VAL A 37 -6.54 -2.98 7.56
C VAL A 37 -7.85 -3.75 7.69
N GLY A 38 -7.83 -4.87 8.40
CA GLY A 38 -9.01 -5.69 8.70
C GLY A 38 -8.90 -6.38 10.05
N GLU A 39 -10.02 -6.86 10.56
CA GLU A 39 -10.10 -7.62 11.83
C GLU A 39 -9.87 -9.12 11.62
N HIS A 40 -9.90 -9.59 10.37
CA HIS A 40 -9.73 -10.98 10.00
C HIS A 40 -8.76 -11.12 8.82
N LEU A 41 -8.09 -12.28 8.74
CA LEU A 41 -7.11 -12.59 7.70
C LEU A 41 -7.66 -12.44 6.27
N PHE A 42 -8.94 -12.73 6.05
CA PHE A 42 -9.56 -12.69 4.73
C PHE A 42 -10.48 -11.48 4.52
N GLY A 43 -10.44 -10.50 5.42
CA GLY A 43 -11.23 -9.27 5.34
C GLY A 43 -12.60 -9.37 6.02
N PRO A 44 -13.46 -8.35 5.81
CA PRO A 44 -13.31 -7.24 4.87
C PRO A 44 -12.16 -6.30 5.25
N TYR A 45 -11.47 -5.78 4.23
CA TYR A 45 -10.37 -4.84 4.39
C TYR A 45 -10.81 -3.40 4.09
N ARG A 46 -10.42 -2.44 4.93
CA ARG A 46 -10.51 -1.00 4.63
C ARG A 46 -9.17 -0.46 4.13
N PRO A 47 -9.14 0.30 3.02
CA PRO A 47 -7.95 1.04 2.62
C PRO A 47 -7.52 2.03 3.71
N MET A 48 -6.22 2.06 4.01
CA MET A 48 -5.66 3.01 4.97
C MET A 48 -5.61 4.44 4.38
N ASN A 49 -5.62 5.47 5.21
CA ASN A 49 -5.49 6.88 4.78
C ASN A 49 -6.48 7.28 3.67
N ALA A 50 -7.70 6.75 3.73
CA ALA A 50 -8.80 6.91 2.77
C ALA A 50 -8.56 6.44 1.31
N SER A 51 -7.31 6.24 0.91
CA SER A 51 -6.89 5.96 -0.47
C SER A 51 -6.18 4.62 -0.64
N GLY A 52 -5.77 4.01 0.47
CA GLY A 52 -4.83 2.90 0.51
C GLY A 52 -3.37 3.34 0.49
N LEU A 53 -3.04 4.60 0.19
CA LEU A 53 -1.65 5.08 0.16
C LEU A 53 -1.07 5.18 1.57
N VAL A 54 0.03 4.49 1.83
CA VAL A 54 0.74 4.53 3.13
C VAL A 54 2.01 5.37 3.03
N LEU A 55 2.84 5.09 2.03
CA LEU A 55 4.10 5.81 1.79
C LEU A 55 4.37 5.87 0.28
N GLY A 56 4.30 7.07 -0.29
CA GLY A 56 4.57 7.32 -1.71
C GLY A 56 5.89 8.04 -1.94
N ASN A 57 6.52 7.79 -3.09
CA ASN A 57 7.67 8.56 -3.52
C ASN A 57 7.28 10.03 -3.76
N PRO A 58 8.17 10.99 -3.45
CA PRO A 58 7.93 12.40 -3.72
C PRO A 58 7.87 12.65 -5.24
N PRO A 59 7.01 13.56 -5.72
CA PRO A 59 6.89 13.85 -7.15
C PRO A 59 8.20 14.30 -7.82
N ALA A 60 9.10 14.95 -7.08
CA ALA A 60 10.40 15.39 -7.58
C ALA A 60 11.39 14.23 -7.83
N GLN A 61 11.19 13.09 -7.16
CA GLN A 61 12.00 11.88 -7.33
C GLN A 61 11.09 10.63 -7.32
N PRO A 62 10.24 10.47 -8.36
CA PRO A 62 9.11 9.53 -8.34
C PRO A 62 9.55 8.06 -8.31
N PHE A 63 10.82 7.77 -8.61
CA PHE A 63 11.38 6.42 -8.69
C PHE A 63 12.53 6.19 -7.69
N GLN A 64 12.70 7.05 -6.68
CA GLN A 64 13.83 7.00 -5.75
C GLN A 64 13.95 5.66 -4.99
N THR A 65 12.81 5.03 -4.70
CA THR A 65 12.77 3.75 -3.99
C THR A 65 11.66 2.85 -4.55
N TYR A 66 11.87 1.54 -4.43
CA TYR A 66 10.88 0.52 -4.71
C TYR A 66 11.16 -0.73 -3.86
N SER A 67 10.28 -1.72 -3.91
CA SER A 67 10.48 -2.98 -3.16
C SER A 67 10.57 -2.77 -1.63
N HIS A 68 9.81 -1.82 -1.10
CA HIS A 68 9.63 -1.63 0.34
C HIS A 68 9.14 -2.90 1.04
N CYS A 69 9.57 -3.08 2.29
CA CYS A 69 9.08 -4.10 3.21
C CYS A 69 8.81 -3.41 4.55
N VAL A 70 7.61 -3.60 5.10
CA VAL A 70 7.28 -3.14 6.45
C VAL A 70 7.77 -4.22 7.43
N MET A 71 8.43 -3.79 8.49
CA MET A 71 9.02 -4.65 9.53
C MET A 71 8.34 -4.41 10.86
#